data_AF-A0A6G3MEY8-F1
#
_entry.id   AF-A0A6G3MEY8-F1
#
_cell.length_a   1.000
_cell.length_b   1.000
_cell.length_c   1.000
_cell.angle_alpha   90.00
_cell.angle_beta   90.00
_cell.angle_gamma   90.00
#
_symmetry.space_group_name_H-M   'P 1'
#
loop_
_entity.id
_entity.type
_entity.pdbx_description
1 polymer ?
#
loop_
_entity_poly.entity_id
_entity_poly.type
_entity_poly.pdbx_seq_one_letter_code
_entity_poly.pdbx_strand_id
1 'polypeptide(L)'
;LSTYSDVDLIVISQTCSTYKNLIKLLNNHFNPPILCVYSSGFIGLLEIILYEHHYIIPNTNYPPDFRILSPFPRLQNFLKKFNVEQISQHEQSLIPHIALIYNAFKTYKTETKNYEINRELVQELKKILKKEAQKYQKIPKNFIEAIKYLEFCIKYENENSRLKNISKKQDFITDLLKAYNEFIKLYKRRPLSFEFPDITCSTGNYTELKKIYQDKMKEDRELFDMLHNCTTIEKYLVDSYYPYLHTYQVISTPNIDYIEDEILFKGTDYFNWIYGIFKHIKDFSVHDLKEIKNNILKLFASMNPDCIKEFEKYLNEM
;
A
#
# COMPACT_ATOMS: atom_id res chain seq x y z
N LEU A 1 -31.10 4.85 18.47
CA LEU A 1 -29.99 3.89 18.28
C LEU A 1 -30.36 2.78 17.30
N SER A 2 -31.50 2.10 17.49
CA SER A 2 -32.02 1.10 16.52
C SER A 2 -32.17 1.62 15.08
N THR A 3 -32.38 2.93 14.90
CA THR A 3 -32.46 3.55 13.57
C THR A 3 -31.11 3.61 12.82
N TYR A 4 -29.99 3.48 13.53
CA TYR A 4 -28.64 3.63 12.96
C TYR A 4 -27.88 2.30 12.81
N SER A 5 -28.43 1.19 13.31
CA SER A 5 -27.78 -0.13 13.23
C SER A 5 -27.70 -0.67 11.81
N ASP A 6 -28.61 -0.24 10.94
CA ASP A 6 -28.77 -0.77 9.57
C ASP A 6 -28.08 0.14 8.53
N VAL A 7 -27.25 1.08 8.98
CA VAL A 7 -26.61 2.09 8.13
C VAL A 7 -25.14 1.74 7.94
N ASP A 8 -24.72 1.60 6.68
CA ASP A 8 -23.33 1.26 6.31
C ASP A 8 -22.33 2.41 6.51
N LEU A 9 -22.80 3.66 6.35
CA LEU A 9 -22.00 4.88 6.50
C LEU A 9 -22.87 6.00 7.05
N ILE A 10 -22.45 6.61 8.15
CA ILE A 10 -23.12 7.78 8.70
C ILE A 10 -22.39 9.03 8.20
N VAL A 11 -23.09 9.89 7.46
CA VAL A 11 -22.57 11.18 7.03
C VAL A 11 -23.13 12.26 7.93
N ILE A 12 -22.24 13.00 8.59
CA ILE A 12 -22.57 14.12 9.48
C ILE A 12 -22.13 15.40 8.78
N SER A 13 -23.07 16.29 8.46
CA SER A 13 -22.79 17.56 7.79
C SER A 13 -23.16 18.78 8.65
N GLN A 14 -22.30 19.79 8.69
CA GLN A 14 -22.60 21.13 9.25
C GLN A 14 -23.08 21.14 10.72
N THR A 15 -22.54 20.28 11.58
CA THR A 15 -23.07 20.09 12.94
C THR A 15 -22.35 20.89 14.04
N CYS A 16 -23.17 21.42 14.95
CA CYS A 16 -22.79 22.07 16.22
C CYS A 16 -22.21 21.05 17.25
N SER A 17 -21.58 21.56 18.31
CA SER A 17 -20.85 20.88 19.41
C SER A 17 -21.45 19.59 20.00
N THR A 18 -22.74 19.31 19.75
CA THR A 18 -23.48 18.13 20.19
C THR A 18 -23.11 16.83 19.45
N TYR A 19 -22.51 16.90 18.26
CA TYR A 19 -22.17 15.71 17.48
C TYR A 19 -21.09 14.83 18.16
N LYS A 20 -20.24 15.41 19.03
CA LYS A 20 -19.24 14.66 19.81
C LYS A 20 -19.89 13.58 20.68
N ASN A 21 -20.97 13.93 21.37
CA ASN A 21 -21.73 12.98 22.20
C ASN A 21 -22.40 11.92 21.34
N LEU A 22 -22.88 12.29 20.15
CA LEU A 22 -23.45 11.33 19.21
C LEU A 22 -22.39 10.34 18.73
N ILE A 23 -21.20 10.79 18.32
CA ILE A 23 -20.14 9.88 17.88
C ILE A 23 -19.68 8.98 19.03
N LYS A 24 -19.44 9.52 20.23
CA LYS A 24 -19.07 8.71 21.41
C LYS A 24 -20.13 7.62 21.67
N LEU A 25 -21.41 7.98 21.57
CA LEU A 25 -22.52 7.06 21.76
C LEU A 25 -22.59 6.01 20.63
N LEU A 26 -22.40 6.39 19.36
CA LEU A 26 -22.37 5.46 18.22
C LEU A 26 -21.21 4.46 18.31
N ASN A 27 -20.02 4.93 18.68
CA ASN A 27 -18.84 4.09 18.87
C ASN A 27 -19.04 3.08 20.00
N ASN A 28 -19.60 3.51 21.13
CA ASN A 28 -19.85 2.61 22.26
C ASN A 28 -20.84 1.48 21.94
N HIS A 29 -21.69 1.63 20.91
CA HIS A 29 -22.72 0.65 20.58
C HIS A 29 -22.38 -0.25 19.39
N PHE A 30 -21.91 0.28 18.27
CA PHE A 30 -21.68 -0.54 17.06
C PHE A 30 -20.57 -0.05 16.12
N ASN A 31 -19.84 1.03 16.46
CA ASN A 31 -18.66 1.50 15.71
C ASN A 31 -18.89 1.66 14.19
N PRO A 32 -19.91 2.43 13.76
CA PRO A 32 -20.15 2.63 12.34
C PRO A 32 -19.02 3.46 11.70
N PRO A 33 -18.73 3.27 10.40
CA PRO A 33 -17.98 4.25 9.63
C PRO A 33 -18.69 5.60 9.66
N ILE A 34 -17.97 6.68 9.98
CA ILE A 34 -18.54 8.03 10.04
C ILE A 34 -17.71 8.96 9.14
N LEU A 35 -18.39 9.71 8.29
CA LEU A 35 -17.83 10.78 7.50
C LEU A 35 -18.38 12.12 7.98
N CYS A 36 -17.53 12.92 8.61
CA CYS A 36 -17.83 14.28 9.01
C CYS A 36 -17.44 15.24 7.87
N VAL A 37 -18.39 16.08 7.46
CA VAL A 37 -18.22 17.03 6.36
C VAL A 37 -18.55 18.43 6.86
N TYR A 38 -17.58 19.34 6.72
CA TYR A 38 -17.76 20.75 7.03
C TYR A 38 -17.43 21.61 5.82
N SER A 39 -18.22 22.65 5.60
CA SER A 39 -18.00 23.65 4.56
C SER A 39 -18.29 25.03 5.11
N SER A 40 -17.35 25.95 4.94
CA SER A 40 -17.46 27.35 5.38
C SER A 40 -16.70 28.23 4.39
N GLY A 41 -17.44 29.02 3.61
CA GLY A 41 -16.89 29.78 2.48
C GLY A 41 -16.18 28.87 1.47
N PHE A 42 -14.90 29.14 1.21
CA PHE A 42 -14.05 28.37 0.28
C PHE A 42 -13.29 27.21 0.94
N ILE A 43 -13.49 26.99 2.24
CA ILE A 43 -12.81 25.92 2.96
C ILE A 43 -13.79 24.75 3.10
N GLY A 44 -13.30 23.55 2.80
CA GLY A 44 -13.97 22.28 3.07
C GLY A 44 -13.09 21.42 3.96
N LEU A 45 -13.69 20.74 4.93
CA LEU A 45 -13.02 19.81 5.81
C LEU A 45 -13.77 18.47 5.78
N LEU A 46 -13.01 17.40 5.56
CA LEU A 46 -13.49 16.02 5.55
C LEU A 46 -12.74 15.25 6.61
N GLU A 47 -13.47 14.61 7.51
CA GLU A 47 -12.90 13.77 8.55
C GLU A 47 -13.60 12.41 8.50
N ILE A 48 -12.80 11.34 8.45
CA ILE A 48 -13.30 9.97 8.41
C ILE A 48 -12.93 9.32 9.74
N ILE A 49 -13.91 8.74 10.41
CA ILE A 49 -13.74 8.00 11.66
C ILE A 49 -14.02 6.53 11.36
N LEU A 50 -13.01 5.69 11.61
CA LEU A 50 -13.04 4.25 11.33
C LEU A 50 -12.47 3.51 12.55
N TYR A 51 -13.28 2.70 13.20
CA TYR A 51 -12.81 1.98 14.40
C TYR A 51 -11.74 0.93 14.05
N GLU A 52 -12.08 -0.02 13.19
CA GLU A 52 -11.15 -0.99 12.63
C GLU A 52 -11.65 -1.33 11.23
N HIS A 53 -11.07 -0.69 10.23
CA HIS A 53 -11.41 -0.93 8.83
C HIS A 53 -10.22 -1.56 8.15
N HIS A 54 -10.43 -2.70 7.51
CA HIS A 54 -9.40 -3.36 6.73
C HIS A 54 -9.77 -3.37 5.26
N TYR A 55 -8.75 -3.31 4.41
CA TYR A 55 -8.93 -3.31 2.98
C TYR A 55 -7.77 -4.02 2.30
N ILE A 56 -8.05 -4.44 1.07
CA ILE A 56 -7.10 -5.02 0.15
C ILE A 56 -7.12 -4.11 -1.07
N ILE A 57 -5.97 -3.55 -1.43
CA ILE A 57 -5.88 -2.69 -2.61
C ILE A 57 -5.57 -3.59 -3.82
N PRO A 58 -6.46 -3.69 -4.82
CA PRO A 58 -6.22 -4.47 -6.03
C PRO A 58 -5.28 -3.74 -7.03
N ASN A 59 -4.39 -2.87 -6.55
CA ASN A 59 -3.68 -1.90 -7.40
C ASN A 59 -2.82 -2.57 -8.48
N THR A 60 -2.88 -2.05 -9.72
CA THR A 60 -2.06 -2.46 -10.86
C THR A 60 -0.61 -1.96 -10.80
N ASN A 61 -0.27 -1.09 -9.83
CA ASN A 61 1.07 -0.50 -9.71
C ASN A 61 2.02 -1.32 -8.82
N TYR A 62 1.63 -2.52 -8.38
CA TYR A 62 2.56 -3.38 -7.67
C TYR A 62 3.68 -3.86 -8.60
N PRO A 63 4.92 -3.94 -8.08
CA PRO A 63 5.98 -4.56 -8.83
C PRO A 63 5.63 -5.99 -9.20
N PRO A 64 5.93 -6.41 -10.44
CA PRO A 64 5.70 -7.78 -10.84
C PRO A 64 6.55 -8.76 -10.04
N ASP A 65 5.94 -9.91 -9.73
CA ASP A 65 6.57 -11.02 -9.01
C ASP A 65 7.33 -11.92 -9.98
N PHE A 66 8.63 -11.66 -10.16
CA PHE A 66 9.48 -12.43 -11.07
C PHE A 66 10.16 -13.66 -10.44
N ARG A 67 10.07 -13.87 -9.12
CA ARG A 67 10.72 -14.99 -8.40
C ARG A 67 12.19 -15.28 -8.77
N ILE A 68 12.98 -14.26 -9.10
CA ILE A 68 14.34 -14.48 -9.66
C ILE A 68 15.36 -14.90 -8.59
N LEU A 69 15.24 -14.33 -7.39
CA LEU A 69 16.15 -14.62 -6.27
C LEU A 69 15.88 -16.01 -5.68
N SER A 70 14.60 -16.41 -5.67
CA SER A 70 14.11 -17.69 -5.15
C SER A 70 13.24 -18.41 -6.21
N PRO A 71 13.82 -18.85 -7.35
CA PRO A 71 13.06 -19.42 -8.45
C PRO A 71 12.58 -20.83 -8.10
N PHE A 72 11.32 -21.13 -8.42
CA PHE A 72 10.80 -22.49 -8.34
C PHE A 72 11.43 -23.38 -9.42
N PRO A 73 11.45 -24.73 -9.24
CA PRO A 73 12.28 -25.62 -10.06
C PRO A 73 12.10 -25.47 -11.58
N ARG A 74 10.85 -25.32 -12.03
CA ARG A 74 10.54 -25.17 -13.46
C ARG A 74 11.04 -23.85 -14.04
N LEU A 75 10.89 -22.75 -13.32
CA LEU A 75 11.45 -21.45 -13.70
C LEU A 75 12.98 -21.51 -13.73
N GLN A 76 13.60 -22.10 -12.71
CA GLN A 76 15.04 -22.25 -12.66
C GLN A 76 15.59 -23.03 -13.87
N ASN A 77 14.93 -24.11 -14.27
CA ASN A 77 15.31 -24.91 -15.44
C ASN A 77 15.20 -24.11 -16.74
N PHE A 78 14.17 -23.26 -16.88
CA PHE A 78 14.04 -22.36 -18.02
C PHE A 78 15.16 -21.31 -18.05
N LEU A 79 15.43 -20.65 -16.92
CA LEU A 79 16.46 -19.60 -16.84
C LEU A 79 17.86 -20.15 -17.12
N LYS A 80 18.16 -21.38 -16.70
CA LYS A 80 19.44 -22.06 -16.97
C LYS A 80 19.71 -22.33 -18.46
N LYS A 81 18.69 -22.30 -19.33
CA LYS A 81 18.87 -22.49 -20.79
C LYS A 81 19.66 -21.34 -21.43
N PHE A 82 19.60 -20.15 -20.84
CA PHE A 82 20.20 -18.94 -21.40
C PHE A 82 21.62 -18.78 -20.87
N ASN A 83 22.62 -19.22 -21.63
CA ASN A 83 24.02 -18.96 -21.34
C ASN A 83 24.48 -17.68 -22.06
N VAL A 84 24.73 -16.60 -21.31
CA VAL A 84 24.99 -15.25 -21.88
C VAL A 84 26.42 -15.10 -22.42
N GLU A 85 27.29 -16.09 -22.21
CA GLU A 85 28.73 -15.92 -22.47
C GLU A 85 29.14 -16.04 -23.96
N GLN A 86 28.29 -16.57 -24.86
CA GLN A 86 28.64 -16.78 -26.27
C GLN A 86 27.43 -16.74 -27.23
N ILE A 87 26.69 -15.64 -27.22
CA ILE A 87 25.50 -15.48 -28.08
C ILE A 87 25.65 -14.22 -28.95
N SER A 88 25.16 -14.27 -30.19
CA SER A 88 25.18 -13.10 -31.09
C SER A 88 24.33 -11.95 -30.55
N GLN A 89 24.61 -10.70 -30.96
CA GLN A 89 23.83 -9.53 -30.50
C GLN A 89 22.33 -9.65 -30.81
N HIS A 90 21.97 -10.26 -31.94
CA HIS A 90 20.58 -10.49 -32.30
C HIS A 90 19.90 -11.47 -31.35
N GLU A 91 20.50 -12.64 -31.13
CA GLU A 91 19.98 -13.65 -30.20
C GLU A 91 19.93 -13.12 -28.76
N GLN A 92 20.89 -12.28 -28.36
CA GLN A 92 20.89 -11.65 -27.04
C GLN A 92 19.65 -10.78 -26.81
N SER A 93 19.20 -10.04 -27.83
CA SER A 93 18.00 -9.18 -27.72
C SER A 93 16.70 -9.97 -27.52
N LEU A 94 16.71 -11.27 -27.84
CA LEU A 94 15.58 -12.19 -27.72
C LEU A 94 15.49 -12.88 -26.35
N ILE A 95 16.52 -12.73 -25.51
CA ILE A 95 16.58 -13.31 -24.17
C ILE A 95 15.66 -12.54 -23.21
N PRO A 96 14.83 -13.22 -22.40
CA PRO A 96 14.07 -12.59 -21.33
C PRO A 96 14.93 -11.74 -20.40
N HIS A 97 14.51 -10.50 -20.14
CA HIS A 97 15.23 -9.62 -19.21
C HIS A 97 15.42 -10.27 -17.83
N ILE A 98 14.49 -11.12 -17.39
CA ILE A 98 14.60 -11.87 -16.12
C ILE A 98 15.73 -12.90 -16.13
N ALA A 99 16.09 -13.47 -17.29
CA ALA A 99 17.21 -14.39 -17.42
C ALA A 99 18.55 -13.65 -17.29
N LEU A 100 18.61 -12.39 -17.76
CA LEU A 100 19.77 -11.53 -17.53
C LEU A 100 19.97 -11.25 -16.03
N ILE A 101 18.89 -10.93 -15.31
CA ILE A 101 18.94 -10.72 -13.86
C ILE A 101 19.38 -12.01 -13.15
N TYR A 102 18.83 -13.17 -13.55
CA TYR A 102 19.20 -14.46 -12.97
C TYR A 102 20.68 -14.78 -13.15
N ASN A 103 21.22 -14.55 -14.35
CA ASN A 103 22.63 -14.79 -14.63
C ASN A 103 23.54 -13.83 -13.87
N ALA A 104 23.20 -12.53 -13.80
CA ALA A 104 23.94 -11.59 -12.97
C ALA A 104 23.96 -12.00 -11.49
N PHE A 105 22.81 -12.49 -10.97
CA PHE A 105 22.71 -12.99 -9.61
C PHE A 105 23.52 -14.27 -9.38
N LYS A 106 23.56 -15.18 -10.36
CA LYS A 106 24.40 -16.37 -10.34
C LYS A 106 25.88 -16.01 -10.27
N THR A 107 26.36 -15.08 -11.10
CA THR A 107 27.74 -14.59 -11.09
C THR A 107 28.10 -13.96 -9.75
N TYR A 108 27.23 -13.11 -9.21
CA TYR A 108 27.44 -12.49 -7.91
C TYR A 108 27.57 -13.55 -6.79
N LYS A 109 26.71 -14.58 -6.80
CA LYS A 109 26.72 -15.67 -5.81
C LYS A 109 27.97 -16.57 -5.91
N THR A 110 28.57 -16.70 -7.10
CA THR A 110 29.85 -17.43 -7.23
C THR A 110 31.03 -16.65 -6.66
N GLU A 111 31.00 -15.32 -6.76
CA GLU A 111 32.04 -14.44 -6.21
C GLU A 111 31.86 -14.22 -4.69
N THR A 112 30.61 -14.22 -4.21
CA THR A 112 30.24 -13.90 -2.83
C THR A 112 29.50 -15.07 -2.17
N LYS A 113 30.17 -15.79 -1.25
CA LYS A 113 29.59 -16.98 -0.58
C LYS A 113 28.41 -16.65 0.34
N ASN A 114 28.46 -15.51 1.03
CA ASN A 114 27.40 -15.03 1.93
C ASN A 114 26.94 -13.66 1.47
N TYR A 115 25.67 -13.52 1.11
CA TYR A 115 25.07 -12.26 0.69
C TYR A 115 23.77 -12.01 1.45
N GLU A 116 23.47 -10.73 1.65
CA GLU A 116 22.20 -10.28 2.21
C GLU A 116 21.36 -9.61 1.13
N ILE A 117 20.03 -9.71 1.27
CA ILE A 117 19.09 -9.13 0.32
C ILE A 117 18.85 -7.67 0.71
N ASN A 118 19.81 -6.82 0.34
CA ASN A 118 19.85 -5.42 0.71
C ASN A 118 19.99 -4.51 -0.54
N ARG A 119 20.07 -3.19 -0.30
CA ARG A 119 20.27 -2.21 -1.39
C ARG A 119 21.65 -2.33 -2.07
N GLU A 120 22.65 -2.86 -1.38
CA GLU A 120 24.01 -3.04 -1.93
C GLU A 120 24.01 -4.14 -2.98
N LEU A 121 23.31 -5.25 -2.73
CA LEU A 121 23.08 -6.30 -3.72
C LEU A 121 22.50 -5.73 -5.02
N VAL A 122 21.50 -4.83 -4.93
CA VAL A 122 20.94 -4.13 -6.11
C VAL A 122 22.05 -3.42 -6.88
N GLN A 123 22.91 -2.68 -6.20
CA GLN A 123 23.94 -1.88 -6.84
C GLN A 123 24.98 -2.76 -7.53
N GLU A 124 25.40 -3.86 -6.90
CA GLU A 124 26.34 -4.82 -7.48
C GLU A 124 25.75 -5.53 -8.70
N LEU A 125 24.50 -5.99 -8.62
CA LEU A 125 23.81 -6.58 -9.78
C LEU A 125 23.63 -5.57 -10.92
N LYS A 126 23.35 -4.29 -10.62
CA LYS A 126 23.34 -3.22 -11.63
C LYS A 126 24.71 -3.03 -12.28
N LYS A 127 25.80 -3.10 -11.52
CA LYS A 127 27.18 -2.99 -12.07
C LYS A 127 27.46 -4.15 -13.02
N ILE A 128 27.14 -5.38 -12.64
CA ILE A 128 27.31 -6.58 -13.49
C ILE A 128 26.52 -6.42 -14.79
N LEU A 129 25.23 -6.09 -14.70
CA LEU A 129 24.37 -5.90 -15.88
C LEU A 129 24.85 -4.77 -16.80
N LYS A 130 25.33 -3.66 -16.24
CA LYS A 130 25.88 -2.54 -17.03
C LYS A 130 27.18 -2.93 -17.75
N LYS A 131 28.08 -3.67 -17.08
CA LYS A 131 29.33 -4.17 -17.66
C LYS A 131 29.04 -5.14 -18.81
N GLU A 132 28.07 -6.03 -18.63
CA GLU A 132 27.58 -6.93 -19.68
C GLU A 132 26.99 -6.14 -20.87
N ALA A 133 26.18 -5.12 -20.60
CA ALA A 133 25.55 -4.30 -21.63
C ALA A 133 26.55 -3.48 -22.47
N GLN A 134 27.69 -3.08 -21.89
CA GLN A 134 28.74 -2.32 -22.58
C GLN A 134 29.46 -3.10 -23.69
N LYS A 135 29.33 -4.44 -23.73
CA LYS A 135 29.89 -5.28 -24.80
C LYS A 135 29.20 -5.05 -26.14
N TYR A 136 28.04 -4.41 -26.16
CA TYR A 136 27.23 -4.20 -27.35
C TYR A 136 27.30 -2.74 -27.82
N GLN A 137 27.41 -2.55 -29.14
CA GLN A 137 27.46 -1.21 -29.75
C GLN A 137 26.19 -0.39 -29.47
N LYS A 138 25.04 -1.06 -29.36
CA LYS A 138 23.76 -0.49 -28.93
C LYS A 138 23.19 -1.36 -27.83
N ILE A 139 22.92 -0.76 -26.67
CA ILE A 139 22.35 -1.46 -25.51
C ILE A 139 20.97 -2.03 -25.88
N PRO A 140 20.78 -3.36 -25.81
CA PRO A 140 19.49 -3.98 -26.12
C PRO A 140 18.40 -3.63 -25.09
N LYS A 141 17.14 -3.59 -25.52
CA LYS A 141 15.99 -3.20 -24.68
C LYS A 141 15.82 -4.07 -23.42
N ASN A 142 16.08 -5.37 -23.53
CA ASN A 142 15.99 -6.29 -22.39
C ASN A 142 17.00 -5.98 -21.27
N PHE A 143 18.18 -5.42 -21.55
CA PHE A 143 19.11 -4.95 -20.52
C PHE A 143 18.58 -3.71 -19.79
N ILE A 144 17.97 -2.77 -20.53
CA ILE A 144 17.34 -1.58 -19.95
C ILE A 144 16.22 -1.99 -19.00
N GLU A 145 15.37 -2.93 -19.42
CA GLU A 145 14.33 -3.49 -18.57
C GLU A 145 14.89 -4.27 -17.38
N ALA A 146 15.93 -5.09 -17.56
CA ALA A 146 16.55 -5.83 -16.47
C ALA A 146 17.03 -4.89 -15.35
N ILE A 147 17.67 -3.77 -15.71
CA ILE A 147 18.14 -2.76 -14.76
C ILE A 147 16.96 -2.04 -14.07
N LYS A 148 15.90 -1.72 -14.82
CA LYS A 148 14.69 -1.09 -14.30
C LYS A 148 13.98 -1.98 -13.29
N TYR A 149 13.84 -3.27 -13.59
CA TYR A 149 13.05 -4.22 -12.80
C TYR A 149 13.81 -4.88 -11.64
N LEU A 150 15.12 -4.67 -11.54
CA LEU A 150 15.96 -5.28 -10.51
C LEU A 150 15.58 -4.85 -9.08
N GLU A 151 15.24 -3.57 -8.88
CA GLU A 151 14.83 -3.05 -7.56
C GLU A 151 13.56 -3.75 -7.04
N PHE A 152 12.66 -4.08 -7.96
CA PHE A 152 11.41 -4.74 -7.67
C PHE A 152 11.59 -6.20 -7.26
N CYS A 153 12.55 -6.91 -7.87
CA CYS A 153 12.87 -8.30 -7.51
C CYS A 153 13.31 -8.42 -6.04
N ILE A 154 14.04 -7.42 -5.54
CA ILE A 154 14.56 -7.41 -4.16
C ILE A 154 13.49 -6.95 -3.17
N LYS A 155 12.71 -5.93 -3.51
CA LYS A 155 11.57 -5.49 -2.69
C LYS A 155 10.60 -6.64 -2.43
N TYR A 156 10.33 -7.44 -3.46
CA TYR A 156 9.48 -8.62 -3.34
C TYR A 156 10.01 -9.63 -2.31
N GLU A 157 11.30 -9.94 -2.32
CA GLU A 157 11.83 -10.98 -1.42
C GLU A 157 11.82 -10.53 0.05
N ASN A 158 12.05 -9.25 0.32
CA ASN A 158 11.98 -8.67 1.66
C ASN A 158 10.56 -8.61 2.23
N GLU A 159 9.54 -8.60 1.38
CA GLU A 159 8.13 -8.57 1.76
C GLU A 159 7.53 -9.99 1.98
N ASN A 160 8.31 -11.06 1.91
CA ASN A 160 7.87 -12.45 2.19
C ASN A 160 7.55 -12.73 3.68
N SER A 161 7.38 -11.68 4.48
CA SER A 161 7.03 -11.79 5.90
C SER A 161 5.53 -12.01 6.10
N ARG A 162 5.17 -12.70 7.19
CA ARG A 162 3.77 -12.88 7.60
C ARG A 162 3.11 -11.53 7.90
N LEU A 163 1.82 -11.45 7.65
CA LEU A 163 1.00 -10.30 8.04
C LEU A 163 0.90 -10.27 9.57
N LYS A 164 1.39 -9.17 10.18
CA LYS A 164 1.47 -9.02 11.65
C LYS A 164 0.21 -8.42 12.28
N ASN A 165 -0.58 -7.69 11.50
CA ASN A 165 -1.73 -6.91 11.99
C ASN A 165 -3.04 -7.35 11.30
N ILE A 166 -3.44 -8.61 11.47
CA ILE A 166 -4.74 -9.08 10.98
C ILE A 166 -5.83 -8.56 11.91
N SER A 167 -6.93 -8.09 11.31
CA SER A 167 -8.13 -7.64 12.03
C SER A 167 -8.64 -8.73 12.98
N LYS A 168 -9.18 -8.32 14.14
CA LYS A 168 -9.81 -9.27 15.06
C LYS A 168 -11.22 -9.64 14.61
N LYS A 169 -11.78 -8.91 13.64
CA LYS A 169 -13.08 -9.17 13.04
C LYS A 169 -13.07 -10.54 12.36
N GLN A 170 -14.06 -11.37 12.69
CA GLN A 170 -14.26 -12.64 12.01
C GLN A 170 -15.09 -12.38 10.76
N ASP A 171 -14.44 -12.48 9.61
CA ASP A 171 -15.06 -12.48 8.29
C ASP A 171 -14.20 -13.29 7.30
N PHE A 172 -14.72 -13.45 6.09
CA PHE A 172 -14.05 -14.23 5.05
C PHE A 172 -12.67 -13.69 4.69
N ILE A 173 -12.43 -12.37 4.80
CA ILE A 173 -11.12 -11.77 4.54
C ILE A 173 -10.13 -12.21 5.60
N THR A 174 -10.50 -12.10 6.89
CA THR A 174 -9.66 -12.58 8.00
C THR A 174 -9.34 -14.08 7.87
N ASP A 175 -10.28 -14.90 7.38
CA ASP A 175 -10.02 -16.32 7.12
C ASP A 175 -9.05 -16.55 5.95
N LEU A 176 -9.19 -15.80 4.84
CA LEU A 176 -8.21 -15.81 3.75
C LEU A 176 -6.81 -15.40 4.22
N LEU A 177 -6.70 -14.41 5.11
CA LEU A 177 -5.41 -13.96 5.65
C LEU A 177 -4.77 -14.99 6.58
N LYS A 178 -5.56 -15.76 7.33
CA LYS A 178 -5.05 -16.90 8.10
C LYS A 178 -4.50 -17.97 7.17
N ALA A 179 -5.24 -18.35 6.13
CA ALA A 179 -4.78 -19.29 5.09
C ALA A 179 -3.47 -18.81 4.44
N TYR A 180 -3.38 -17.52 4.14
CA TYR A 180 -2.19 -16.88 3.59
C TYR A 180 -0.98 -16.94 4.53
N ASN A 181 -1.17 -16.63 5.82
CA ASN A 181 -0.11 -16.74 6.82
C ASN A 181 0.35 -18.19 7.04
N GLU A 182 -0.57 -19.15 6.96
CA GLU A 182 -0.27 -20.57 6.99
C GLU A 182 0.52 -21.02 5.75
N PHE A 183 0.13 -20.56 4.56
CA PHE A 183 0.87 -20.81 3.33
C PHE A 183 2.32 -20.32 3.45
N ILE A 184 2.53 -19.10 3.92
CA ILE A 184 3.89 -18.56 4.15
C ILE A 184 4.64 -19.39 5.20
N LYS A 185 3.95 -19.86 6.25
CA LYS A 185 4.57 -20.72 7.28
C LYS A 185 5.07 -22.04 6.71
N LEU A 186 4.30 -22.69 5.84
CA LEU A 186 4.59 -23.99 5.25
C LEU A 186 5.61 -23.88 4.11
N TYR A 187 5.38 -22.99 3.16
CA TYR A 187 6.17 -22.90 1.92
C TYR A 187 7.30 -21.87 1.98
N LYS A 188 7.40 -21.10 3.08
CA LYS A 188 8.42 -20.05 3.29
C LYS A 188 8.44 -18.97 2.21
N ARG A 189 7.31 -18.79 1.53
CA ARG A 189 7.12 -17.82 0.43
C ARG A 189 5.65 -17.45 0.34
N ARG A 190 5.36 -16.34 -0.32
CA ARG A 190 4.00 -15.97 -0.70
C ARG A 190 3.50 -16.84 -1.87
N PRO A 191 2.19 -17.10 -1.99
CA PRO A 191 1.62 -17.65 -3.21
C PRO A 191 1.92 -16.73 -4.41
N LEU A 192 2.04 -17.31 -5.62
CA LEU A 192 2.33 -16.55 -6.83
C LEU A 192 1.14 -15.64 -7.22
N SER A 193 1.43 -14.36 -7.49
CA SER A 193 0.43 -13.41 -7.99
C SER A 193 -0.12 -13.87 -9.35
N PHE A 194 -1.37 -13.54 -9.65
CA PHE A 194 -2.04 -13.92 -10.90
C PHE A 194 -1.62 -13.10 -12.13
N GLU A 195 -0.88 -12.01 -11.93
CA GLU A 195 -0.45 -11.15 -13.03
C GLU A 195 0.89 -11.60 -13.60
N PHE A 196 0.88 -12.02 -14.87
CA PHE A 196 2.12 -12.27 -15.60
C PHE A 196 2.68 -10.94 -16.14
N PRO A 197 3.89 -10.52 -15.74
CA PRO A 197 4.49 -9.29 -16.21
C PRO A 197 4.72 -9.26 -17.72
N ASP A 198 4.73 -8.05 -18.28
CA ASP A 198 5.30 -7.86 -19.61
C ASP A 198 6.82 -8.07 -19.57
N ILE A 199 7.33 -8.85 -20.52
CA ILE A 199 8.73 -9.28 -20.57
C ILE A 199 9.26 -9.13 -21.99
N THR A 200 10.21 -8.21 -22.19
CA THR A 200 10.93 -8.13 -23.46
C THR A 200 11.76 -9.39 -23.71
N CYS A 201 11.31 -10.18 -24.70
CA CYS A 201 11.97 -11.37 -25.25
C CYS A 201 11.34 -11.78 -26.58
N SER A 202 11.79 -12.89 -27.18
CA SER A 202 11.10 -13.50 -28.32
C SER A 202 9.71 -14.03 -27.95
N THR A 203 8.82 -14.12 -28.95
CA THR A 203 7.46 -14.67 -28.78
C THR A 203 7.48 -16.11 -28.23
N GLY A 204 8.44 -16.94 -28.66
CA GLY A 204 8.60 -18.31 -28.16
C GLY A 204 8.95 -18.34 -26.68
N ASN A 205 9.96 -17.57 -26.27
CA ASN A 205 10.37 -17.46 -24.87
C ASN A 205 9.26 -16.88 -23.99
N TYR A 206 8.55 -15.87 -24.49
CA TYR A 206 7.41 -15.26 -23.79
C TYR A 206 6.31 -16.29 -23.53
N THR A 207 5.93 -17.07 -24.55
CA THR A 207 4.85 -18.05 -24.45
C THR A 207 5.20 -19.20 -23.51
N GLU A 208 6.44 -19.71 -23.59
CA GLU A 208 6.92 -20.75 -22.67
C GLU A 208 6.93 -20.23 -21.23
N LEU A 209 7.45 -19.03 -21.00
CA LEU A 209 7.53 -18.43 -19.69
C LEU A 209 6.14 -18.16 -19.10
N LYS A 210 5.22 -17.60 -19.89
CA LYS A 210 3.82 -17.39 -19.50
C LYS A 210 3.19 -18.70 -19.01
N LYS A 211 3.38 -19.79 -19.74
CA LYS A 211 2.88 -21.12 -19.35
C LYS A 211 3.50 -21.60 -18.03
N ILE A 212 4.81 -21.41 -17.83
CA ILE A 212 5.49 -21.79 -16.58
C ILE A 212 4.88 -21.07 -15.37
N TYR A 213 4.60 -19.77 -15.50
CA TYR A 213 3.97 -18.99 -14.43
C TYR A 213 2.51 -19.38 -14.21
N GLN A 214 1.72 -19.55 -15.27
CA GLN A 214 0.32 -19.97 -15.17
C GLN A 214 0.17 -21.33 -14.49
N ASP A 215 1.01 -22.30 -14.85
CA ASP A 215 1.01 -23.63 -14.23
C ASP A 215 1.36 -23.51 -12.73
N LYS A 216 2.30 -22.61 -12.37
CA LYS A 216 2.65 -22.39 -10.96
C LYS A 216 1.58 -21.64 -10.17
N MET A 217 0.91 -20.66 -10.79
CA MET A 217 -0.23 -19.95 -10.19
C MET A 217 -1.35 -20.95 -9.86
N LYS A 218 -1.64 -21.89 -10.76
CA LYS A 218 -2.64 -22.93 -10.56
C LYS A 218 -2.26 -23.85 -9.40
N GLU A 219 -1.02 -24.34 -9.37
CA GLU A 219 -0.51 -25.19 -8.28
C GLU A 219 -0.61 -24.46 -6.92
N ASP A 220 -0.16 -23.22 -6.84
CA ASP A 220 -0.22 -22.44 -5.59
C ASP A 220 -1.66 -22.18 -5.16
N ARG A 221 -2.58 -21.96 -6.10
CA ARG A 221 -4.00 -21.77 -5.83
C ARG A 221 -4.64 -23.03 -5.25
N GLU A 222 -4.35 -24.20 -5.82
CA GLU A 222 -4.82 -25.51 -5.31
C GLU A 222 -4.27 -25.78 -3.90
N LEU A 223 -2.99 -25.49 -3.66
CA LEU A 223 -2.39 -25.58 -2.34
C LEU A 223 -3.06 -24.64 -1.34
N PHE A 224 -3.40 -23.42 -1.74
CA PHE A 224 -4.07 -22.44 -0.90
C PHE A 224 -5.51 -22.84 -0.56
N ASP A 225 -6.26 -23.42 -1.52
CA ASP A 225 -7.64 -23.89 -1.29
C ASP A 225 -7.72 -25.00 -0.21
N MET A 226 -6.67 -25.81 -0.09
CA MET A 226 -6.57 -26.83 0.95
C MET A 226 -6.30 -26.26 2.35
N LEU A 227 -5.95 -24.98 2.47
CA LEU A 227 -5.67 -24.33 3.76
C LEU A 227 -6.93 -23.67 4.32
N HIS A 228 -7.10 -23.81 5.64
CA HIS A 228 -8.03 -23.00 6.45
C HIS A 228 -9.52 -22.98 6.03
N ASN A 229 -10.07 -24.09 5.51
CA ASN A 229 -11.48 -24.16 5.08
C ASN A 229 -11.86 -23.08 4.04
N CYS A 230 -10.92 -22.62 3.21
CA CYS A 230 -11.20 -21.75 2.05
C CYS A 230 -12.30 -22.33 1.14
N THR A 231 -12.54 -23.64 1.20
CA THR A 231 -13.64 -24.35 0.52
C THR A 231 -15.04 -23.92 0.96
N THR A 232 -15.19 -23.28 2.12
CA THR A 232 -16.46 -22.72 2.60
C THR A 232 -16.71 -21.30 2.10
N ILE A 233 -15.67 -20.62 1.60
CA ILE A 233 -15.75 -19.30 0.99
C ILE A 233 -16.11 -19.47 -0.48
N GLU A 234 -17.03 -18.65 -0.98
CA GLU A 234 -17.42 -18.69 -2.37
C GLU A 234 -16.21 -18.46 -3.28
N LYS A 235 -16.03 -19.35 -4.27
CA LYS A 235 -14.83 -19.38 -5.12
C LYS A 235 -14.51 -18.03 -5.75
N TYR A 236 -15.53 -17.28 -6.19
CA TYR A 236 -15.33 -15.98 -6.83
C TYR A 236 -14.74 -14.94 -5.86
N LEU A 237 -15.04 -15.01 -4.56
CA LEU A 237 -14.44 -14.14 -3.56
C LEU A 237 -12.96 -14.48 -3.40
N VAL A 238 -12.64 -15.77 -3.25
CA VAL A 238 -11.25 -16.20 -3.11
C VAL A 238 -10.44 -15.75 -4.33
N ASP A 239 -10.94 -15.99 -5.54
CA ASP A 239 -10.26 -15.64 -6.77
C ASP A 239 -10.09 -14.12 -6.95
N SER A 240 -11.01 -13.30 -6.40
CA SER A 240 -10.93 -11.84 -6.43
C SER A 240 -9.92 -11.25 -5.44
N TYR A 241 -9.76 -11.85 -4.25
CA TYR A 241 -8.93 -11.28 -3.18
C TYR A 241 -7.55 -11.94 -3.03
N TYR A 242 -7.44 -13.26 -3.28
CA TYR A 242 -6.19 -14.02 -3.20
C TYR A 242 -4.98 -13.34 -3.85
N PRO A 243 -5.06 -12.80 -5.09
CA PRO A 243 -3.89 -12.16 -5.73
C PRO A 243 -3.32 -11.00 -4.91
N TYR A 244 -4.18 -10.33 -4.14
CA TYR A 244 -3.90 -9.06 -3.50
C TYR A 244 -3.79 -9.18 -1.97
N LEU A 245 -3.85 -10.37 -1.37
CA LEU A 245 -3.78 -10.52 0.10
C LEU A 245 -2.50 -9.91 0.72
N HIS A 246 -1.42 -9.82 -0.06
CA HIS A 246 -0.18 -9.16 0.35
C HIS A 246 -0.30 -7.63 0.51
N THR A 247 -1.35 -7.01 -0.04
CA THR A 247 -1.64 -5.57 0.02
C THR A 247 -2.56 -5.21 1.19
N TYR A 248 -2.94 -6.21 1.98
CA TYR A 248 -3.83 -6.05 3.11
C TYR A 248 -3.30 -5.00 4.10
N GLN A 249 -4.18 -4.06 4.45
CA GLN A 249 -3.91 -3.00 5.40
C GLN A 249 -5.08 -2.87 6.36
N VAL A 250 -4.77 -2.46 7.59
CA VAL A 250 -5.75 -2.10 8.61
C VAL A 250 -5.55 -0.62 8.92
N ILE A 251 -6.63 0.14 8.83
CA ILE A 251 -6.72 1.50 9.31
C ILE A 251 -7.68 1.51 10.49
N SER A 252 -7.22 2.11 11.57
CA SER A 252 -8.02 2.50 12.72
C SER A 252 -7.75 3.96 12.97
N THR A 253 -8.79 4.78 13.10
CA THR A 253 -8.64 6.11 13.66
C THR A 253 -8.31 6.01 15.14
N PRO A 254 -7.46 6.90 15.68
CA PRO A 254 -7.23 6.96 17.12
C PRO A 254 -8.56 7.05 17.87
N ASN A 255 -8.62 6.48 19.07
CA ASN A 255 -9.82 6.58 19.90
C ASN A 255 -10.17 8.08 20.07
N ILE A 256 -11.45 8.44 19.93
CA ILE A 256 -11.90 9.84 19.97
C ILE A 256 -11.53 10.53 21.29
N ASP A 257 -11.44 9.76 22.38
CA ASP A 257 -10.98 10.28 23.67
C ASP A 257 -9.50 10.73 23.64
N TYR A 258 -8.69 10.22 22.71
CA TYR A 258 -7.31 10.68 22.43
C TYR A 258 -7.28 11.90 21.50
N ILE A 259 -8.36 12.14 20.73
CA ILE A 259 -8.45 13.25 19.77
C ILE A 259 -8.83 14.56 20.49
N GLU A 260 -9.23 14.52 21.77
CA GLU A 260 -9.41 15.73 22.59
C GLU A 260 -8.12 16.61 22.66
N ASP A 261 -6.94 16.02 22.43
CA ASP A 261 -5.65 16.71 22.52
C ASP A 261 -5.04 17.16 21.18
N GLU A 262 -5.53 16.70 20.03
CA GLU A 262 -4.84 16.94 18.75
C GLU A 262 -5.51 17.97 17.82
N ILE A 263 -4.65 18.64 17.06
CA ILE A 263 -4.83 19.82 16.21
C ILE A 263 -6.08 19.77 15.31
N LEU A 264 -6.52 18.57 14.93
CA LEU A 264 -7.62 18.33 14.00
C LEU A 264 -9.00 18.63 14.60
N PHE A 265 -9.25 18.26 15.87
CA PHE A 265 -10.54 18.51 16.54
C PHE A 265 -10.69 19.96 16.99
N LYS A 266 -9.58 20.59 17.39
CA LYS A 266 -9.54 22.03 17.60
C LYS A 266 -9.74 22.78 16.28
N GLY A 267 -9.33 22.19 15.15
CA GLY A 267 -9.65 22.64 13.79
C GLY A 267 -11.14 22.55 13.43
N THR A 268 -11.86 21.48 13.79
CA THR A 268 -13.32 21.37 13.59
C THR A 268 -14.10 22.29 14.54
N ASP A 269 -13.68 22.44 15.79
CA ASP A 269 -14.26 23.44 16.71
C ASP A 269 -14.02 24.87 16.20
N TYR A 270 -12.82 25.16 15.67
CA TYR A 270 -12.50 26.41 14.96
C TYR A 270 -13.40 26.61 13.74
N PHE A 271 -13.65 25.55 12.97
CA PHE A 271 -14.50 25.60 11.79
C PHE A 271 -15.97 25.84 12.12
N ASN A 272 -16.49 25.16 13.15
CA ASN A 272 -17.85 25.34 13.66
C ASN A 272 -18.03 26.74 14.28
N TRP A 273 -16.98 27.28 14.89
CA TRP A 273 -16.96 28.63 15.42
C TRP A 273 -16.90 29.69 14.31
N ILE A 274 -16.04 29.54 13.30
CA ILE A 274 -16.08 30.35 12.06
C ILE A 274 -17.48 30.28 11.48
N TYR A 275 -18.03 29.09 11.26
CA TYR A 275 -19.36 28.95 10.69
C TYR A 275 -20.43 29.64 11.55
N GLY A 276 -20.39 29.52 12.88
CA GLY A 276 -21.32 30.19 13.79
C GLY A 276 -21.25 31.72 13.76
N ILE A 277 -20.04 32.28 13.66
CA ILE A 277 -19.80 33.72 13.49
C ILE A 277 -20.31 34.19 12.12
N PHE A 278 -19.92 33.50 11.04
CA PHE A 278 -20.22 33.91 9.68
C PHE A 278 -21.70 33.68 9.31
N LYS A 279 -22.43 32.77 9.97
CA LYS A 279 -23.85 32.48 9.72
C LYS A 279 -24.78 33.68 9.99
N HIS A 280 -24.35 34.63 10.80
CA HIS A 280 -25.18 35.75 11.25
C HIS A 280 -24.64 37.15 10.89
N ILE A 281 -23.46 37.24 10.29
CA ILE A 281 -22.81 38.51 9.98
C ILE A 281 -23.00 38.83 8.49
N LYS A 282 -23.77 39.89 8.20
CA LYS A 282 -23.93 40.43 6.84
C LYS A 282 -22.76 41.33 6.44
N ASP A 283 -22.19 42.07 7.39
CA ASP A 283 -21.06 43.00 7.20
C ASP A 283 -20.06 42.84 8.35
N PHE A 284 -18.79 42.58 8.04
CA PHE A 284 -17.73 42.42 9.05
C PHE A 284 -17.42 43.76 9.72
N SER A 285 -17.63 43.87 11.03
CA SER A 285 -17.13 45.01 11.79
C SER A 285 -15.67 44.78 12.24
N VAL A 286 -14.96 45.88 12.52
CA VAL A 286 -13.62 45.84 13.12
C VAL A 286 -13.64 45.17 14.51
N HIS A 287 -14.80 45.19 15.18
CA HIS A 287 -14.98 44.51 16.47
C HIS A 287 -14.98 42.98 16.29
N ASP A 288 -15.69 42.47 15.28
CA ASP A 288 -15.75 41.04 14.97
C ASP A 288 -14.37 40.49 14.63
N LEU A 289 -13.56 41.22 13.86
CA LEU A 289 -12.19 40.81 13.53
C LEU A 289 -11.27 40.74 14.77
N LYS A 290 -11.43 41.66 15.73
CA LYS A 290 -10.68 41.64 16.99
C LYS A 290 -11.09 40.47 17.87
N GLU A 291 -12.39 40.21 17.96
CA GLU A 291 -12.91 39.06 18.69
C GLU A 291 -12.42 37.74 18.07
N ILE A 292 -12.42 37.67 16.73
CA ILE A 292 -11.92 36.51 16.00
C ILE A 292 -10.45 36.25 16.33
N LYS A 293 -9.61 37.29 16.20
CA LYS A 293 -8.18 37.22 16.52
C LYS A 293 -7.93 36.75 17.96
N ASN A 294 -8.63 37.33 18.93
CA ASN A 294 -8.44 36.98 20.34
C ASN A 294 -8.81 35.53 20.65
N ASN A 295 -9.87 35.01 20.02
CA ASN A 295 -10.29 33.63 20.22
C ASN A 295 -9.34 32.64 19.52
N ILE A 296 -8.80 32.99 18.35
CA ILE A 296 -7.73 32.20 17.70
C ILE A 296 -6.48 32.11 18.59
N LEU A 297 -6.05 33.23 19.17
CA LEU A 297 -4.89 33.26 20.07
C LEU A 297 -5.12 32.42 21.33
N LYS A 298 -6.33 32.46 21.93
CA LYS A 298 -6.70 31.59 23.05
C LYS A 298 -6.66 30.10 22.67
N LEU A 299 -7.14 29.76 21.47
CA LEU A 299 -7.11 28.39 20.97
C LEU A 299 -5.66 27.91 20.78
N PHE A 300 -4.81 28.67 20.10
CA PHE A 300 -3.38 28.32 19.94
C PHE A 300 -2.64 28.24 21.27
N ALA A 301 -2.96 29.10 22.23
CA ALA A 301 -2.40 29.03 23.58
C ALA A 301 -2.75 27.74 24.32
N SER A 302 -3.91 27.15 24.03
CA SER A 302 -4.30 25.84 24.56
C SER A 302 -3.65 24.66 23.84
N MET A 303 -2.93 24.90 22.73
CA MET A 303 -2.36 23.86 21.86
C MET A 303 -0.85 23.74 22.01
N ASN A 304 -0.13 24.86 21.86
CA ASN A 304 1.32 24.95 22.07
C ASN A 304 1.73 26.44 22.13
N PRO A 305 2.44 26.90 23.18
CA PRO A 305 2.91 28.28 23.29
C PRO A 305 3.77 28.77 22.11
N ASP A 306 4.50 27.87 21.44
CA ASP A 306 5.38 28.24 20.33
C ASP A 306 4.60 28.50 19.02
N CYS A 307 3.41 27.90 18.85
CA CYS A 307 2.52 28.20 17.72
C CYS A 307 1.94 29.62 17.79
N ILE A 308 1.80 30.19 18.99
CA ILE A 308 1.34 31.58 19.18
C ILE A 308 2.36 32.53 18.54
N LYS A 309 3.66 32.31 18.76
CA LYS A 309 4.73 33.20 18.26
C LYS A 309 4.80 33.20 16.73
N GLU A 310 4.61 32.04 16.08
CA GLU A 310 4.55 31.97 14.62
C GLU A 310 3.31 32.64 14.04
N PHE A 311 2.14 32.45 14.68
CA PHE A 311 0.90 33.07 14.23
C PHE A 311 0.90 34.60 14.44
N GLU A 312 1.42 35.08 15.56
CA GLU A 312 1.61 36.52 15.81
C GLU A 312 2.59 37.14 14.81
N LYS A 313 3.64 36.42 14.42
CA LYS A 313 4.55 36.84 13.36
C LYS A 313 3.83 36.97 12.01
N TYR A 314 3.03 35.97 11.62
CA TYR A 314 2.27 35.99 10.37
C TYR A 314 1.23 37.13 10.33
N LEU A 315 0.55 37.39 11.45
CA LEU A 315 -0.41 38.50 11.57
C LEU A 315 0.24 39.89 11.56
N ASN A 316 1.50 40.02 11.96
CA ASN A 316 2.24 41.28 11.88
C ASN A 316 2.83 41.53 10.48
N GLU A 317 2.86 40.50 9.62
CA GLU A 317 3.33 40.58 8.22
C GLU A 317 2.19 40.87 7.22
N MET A 318 0.91 40.73 7.63
CA MET A 318 -0.29 41.10 6.84
C MET A 318 -0.73 42.55 7.09
#